data_AF-A0A4Z2EN19-F1
#
_entry.id   AF-A0A4Z2EN19-F1
#
_cell.length_a   1.000
_cell.length_b   1.000
_cell.length_c   1.000
_cell.angle_alpha   90.00
_cell.angle_beta   90.00
_cell.angle_gamma   90.00
#
_symmetry.space_group_name_H-M   'P 1'
#
loop_
_entity.id
_entity.type
_entity.pdbx_description
1 polymer ?
#
loop_
_entity_poly.entity_id
_entity_poly.type
_entity_poly.pdbx_seq_one_letter_code
_entity_poly.pdbx_strand_id
1 'polypeptide(L)'
;MNLLADLRNYQYSLSVVEGLRIHMEVGHSYIDIPKHSFSQVQKVVNASNEHVISIGARFSAEADSHLVCYQGDEGNYQTQASSKPGKTRTVTGASFVVFNGALKASSGFIAKSSIVEDGLMVQIPPDTMEALRGALREQTDFHIPCGRSDGGELRENVSVRWVDLSPAFNTGRTSGVDGSPLDGVRSVRVQQDTAFESDGRSIRCTEVFYRPRGPARGADAALSACSAFQKEMALAAEVEDFLSEDFLSEDFLSVEDFLSVEDFLSEDFLSEDFLSEDFLSVEYQAGSGGRLLPQRYMNELDGALIPVIHGGGASVPQTAMDMEFLLYITHAI
;
A
#
# COMPACT_ATOMS: atom_id res chain seq x y z
N MET A 1 23.61 -4.14 -8.66
CA MET A 1 22.26 -4.67 -9.05
C MET A 1 22.17 -5.96 -9.90
N ASN A 2 23.14 -6.34 -10.75
CA ASN A 2 22.99 -7.49 -11.70
C ASN A 2 22.69 -8.87 -11.08
N LEU A 3 22.93 -9.05 -9.77
CA LEU A 3 22.63 -10.29 -9.05
C LEU A 3 21.20 -10.34 -8.51
N LEU A 4 20.52 -9.19 -8.42
CA LEU A 4 19.23 -9.03 -7.76
C LEU A 4 18.10 -8.75 -8.77
N ALA A 5 18.42 -8.48 -10.03
CA ALA A 5 17.46 -8.25 -11.10
C ALA A 5 18.03 -8.69 -12.46
N ASP A 6 17.16 -9.21 -13.32
CA ASP A 6 17.48 -9.49 -14.71
C ASP A 6 17.33 -8.22 -15.56
N LEU A 7 18.43 -7.50 -15.78
CA LEU A 7 18.42 -6.30 -16.61
C LEU A 7 18.44 -6.60 -18.13
N ARG A 8 18.56 -7.87 -18.54
CA ARG A 8 18.59 -8.24 -19.96
C ARG A 8 17.20 -8.52 -20.50
N ASN A 9 16.43 -9.34 -19.79
CA ASN A 9 15.08 -9.72 -20.22
C ASN A 9 13.97 -9.30 -19.24
N TYR A 10 14.32 -8.65 -18.12
CA TYR A 10 13.36 -8.17 -17.12
C TYR A 10 12.47 -9.29 -16.55
N GLN A 11 12.98 -10.53 -16.49
CA GLN A 11 12.21 -11.69 -16.02
C GLN A 11 11.97 -11.67 -14.52
N TYR A 12 12.89 -11.08 -13.76
CA TYR A 12 12.75 -10.92 -12.32
C TYR A 12 13.44 -9.65 -11.85
N SER A 13 12.96 -9.15 -10.71
CA SER A 13 13.53 -8.02 -9.98
C SER A 13 13.47 -8.31 -8.49
N LEU A 14 14.13 -7.47 -7.71
CA LEU A 14 14.14 -7.54 -6.26
C LEU A 14 12.72 -7.42 -5.70
N SER A 15 12.32 -8.35 -4.84
CA SER A 15 11.03 -8.29 -4.15
C SER A 15 11.01 -7.10 -3.17
N VAL A 16 10.12 -6.14 -3.43
CA VAL A 16 9.91 -4.98 -2.56
C VAL A 16 8.80 -5.31 -1.57
N VAL A 17 9.07 -5.09 -0.28
CA VAL A 17 8.04 -5.20 0.77
C VAL A 17 7.46 -3.81 1.02
N GLU A 18 6.14 -3.70 0.91
CA GLU A 18 5.47 -2.42 1.10
C GLU A 18 5.67 -1.88 2.52
N GLY A 19 5.99 -0.59 2.61
CA GLY A 19 6.19 0.12 3.87
C GLY A 19 7.49 -0.23 4.62
N LEU A 20 8.27 -1.21 4.16
CA LEU A 20 9.57 -1.54 4.75
C LEU A 20 10.54 -0.37 4.61
N ARG A 21 11.19 -0.02 5.72
CA ARG A 21 12.16 1.06 5.81
C ARG A 21 13.49 0.53 6.33
N ILE A 22 14.59 1.05 5.78
CA ILE A 22 15.93 0.78 6.26
C ILE A 22 16.51 2.10 6.73
N HIS A 23 16.84 2.20 8.02
CA HIS A 23 17.42 3.38 8.65
C HIS A 23 18.79 3.07 9.21
N MET A 24 19.79 3.84 8.81
CA MET A 24 21.16 3.70 9.28
C MET A 24 21.54 4.90 10.15
N GLU A 25 21.93 4.62 11.39
CA GLU A 25 22.40 5.55 12.40
C GLU A 25 23.83 5.17 12.82
N VAL A 26 24.47 6.03 13.62
CA VAL A 26 25.83 5.78 14.12
C VAL A 26 25.82 4.54 15.03
N GLY A 27 26.42 3.44 14.56
CA GLY A 27 26.55 2.19 15.31
C GLY A 27 25.31 1.29 15.28
N HIS A 28 24.22 1.67 14.59
CA HIS A 28 23.01 0.84 14.50
C HIS A 28 22.32 1.01 13.15
N SER A 29 21.92 -0.11 12.53
CA SER A 29 20.99 -0.13 11.41
C SER A 29 19.67 -0.79 11.81
N TYR A 30 18.55 -0.16 11.47
CA TYR A 30 17.20 -0.65 11.70
C TYR A 30 16.56 -1.04 10.37
N ILE A 31 15.96 -2.22 10.35
CA ILE A 31 15.16 -2.75 9.24
C ILE A 31 13.75 -2.90 9.80
N ASP A 32 12.94 -1.88 9.55
CA ASP A 32 11.61 -1.74 10.11
C ASP A 32 10.59 -2.29 9.12
N ILE A 33 9.96 -3.40 9.51
CA ILE A 33 9.01 -4.15 8.71
C ILE A 33 7.60 -3.88 9.28
N PRO A 34 6.68 -3.32 8.50
CA PRO A 34 5.30 -3.16 8.95
C PRO A 34 4.64 -4.50 9.30
N LYS A 35 3.96 -4.61 10.43
CA LYS A 35 3.25 -5.85 10.80
C LYS A 35 2.22 -6.32 9.76
N HIS A 36 1.60 -5.38 9.06
CA HIS A 36 0.63 -5.70 8.00
C HIS A 36 1.27 -6.31 6.74
N SER A 37 2.59 -6.16 6.53
CA SER A 37 3.30 -6.71 5.37
C SER A 37 3.83 -8.13 5.60
N PHE A 38 3.42 -8.80 6.68
CA PHE A 38 3.88 -10.15 7.05
C PHE A 38 3.73 -11.18 5.92
N SER A 39 2.60 -11.19 5.22
CA SER A 39 2.36 -12.12 4.11
C SER A 39 3.32 -11.88 2.93
N GLN A 40 3.70 -10.63 2.66
CA GLN A 40 4.70 -10.30 1.64
C GLN A 40 6.08 -10.81 2.05
N VAL A 41 6.48 -10.58 3.30
CA VAL A 41 7.77 -11.07 3.83
C VAL A 41 7.84 -12.59 3.79
N GLN A 42 6.79 -13.31 4.16
CA GLN A 42 6.74 -14.77 4.04
C GLN A 42 6.94 -15.24 2.60
N LYS A 43 6.30 -14.57 1.62
CA LYS A 43 6.53 -14.86 0.19
C LYS A 43 8.00 -14.66 -0.19
N VAL A 44 8.63 -13.57 0.27
CA VAL A 44 10.06 -13.33 0.00
C VAL A 44 10.95 -14.39 0.63
N VAL A 45 10.76 -14.72 1.91
CA VAL A 45 11.56 -15.74 2.60
C VAL A 45 11.41 -17.12 1.95
N ASN A 46 10.20 -17.47 1.52
CA ASN A 46 9.92 -18.76 0.88
C ASN A 46 10.46 -18.86 -0.56
N ALA A 47 10.48 -17.74 -1.31
CA ALA A 47 11.06 -17.69 -2.66
C ALA A 47 12.59 -17.52 -2.66
N SER A 48 13.15 -17.02 -1.56
CA SER A 48 14.59 -16.79 -1.40
C SER A 48 15.38 -18.08 -1.24
N ASN A 49 16.64 -18.06 -1.69
CA ASN A 49 17.60 -19.12 -1.41
C ASN A 49 17.80 -19.30 0.11
N GLU A 50 18.23 -20.49 0.54
CA GLU A 50 18.53 -20.78 1.94
C GLU A 50 19.61 -19.86 2.53
N HIS A 51 20.62 -19.51 1.72
CA HIS A 51 21.77 -18.72 2.16
C HIS A 51 21.68 -17.23 1.87
N VAL A 52 20.66 -16.76 1.13
CA VAL A 52 20.55 -15.36 0.74
C VAL A 52 19.10 -14.91 0.80
N ILE A 53 18.83 -13.84 1.55
CA ILE A 53 17.54 -13.15 1.56
C ILE A 53 17.78 -11.71 1.12
N SER A 54 17.11 -11.27 0.06
CA SER A 54 17.23 -9.92 -0.47
C SER A 54 15.86 -9.25 -0.52
N ILE A 55 15.75 -8.07 0.07
CA ILE A 55 14.48 -7.34 0.19
C ILE A 55 14.70 -5.88 -0.24
N GLY A 56 13.84 -5.38 -1.12
CA GLY A 56 13.78 -3.97 -1.48
C GLY A 56 12.98 -3.16 -0.46
N ALA A 57 13.46 -1.96 -0.15
CA ALA A 57 12.80 -0.99 0.72
C ALA A 57 12.21 0.16 -0.12
N ARG A 58 11.25 0.88 0.44
CA ARG A 58 10.75 2.13 -0.15
C ARG A 58 11.42 3.34 0.50
N PHE A 59 11.31 4.48 -0.18
CA PHE A 59 11.73 5.77 0.34
C PHE A 59 11.14 6.04 1.73
N SER A 60 11.98 6.53 2.65
CA SER A 60 11.55 6.93 3.98
C SER A 60 11.57 8.44 4.14
N ALA A 61 10.38 9.04 4.30
CA ALA A 61 10.25 10.47 4.56
C ALA A 61 10.82 10.90 5.92
N GLU A 62 10.96 9.97 6.87
CA GLU A 62 11.51 10.23 8.21
C GLU A 62 13.03 10.40 8.21
N ALA A 63 13.73 9.74 7.29
CA ALA A 63 15.18 9.90 7.18
C ALA A 63 15.53 11.33 6.74
N ASP A 64 16.64 11.86 7.26
CA ASP A 64 17.17 13.16 6.85
C ASP A 64 18.03 13.09 5.58
N SER A 65 18.47 11.89 5.23
CA SER A 65 19.30 11.62 4.06
C SER A 65 19.02 10.22 3.52
N HIS A 66 19.40 9.94 2.27
CA HIS A 66 19.31 8.61 1.65
C HIS A 66 20.61 8.29 0.90
N LEU A 67 20.99 7.02 0.90
CA LEU A 67 22.03 6.51 0.01
C LEU A 67 21.61 6.64 -1.45
N VAL A 68 22.57 6.96 -2.31
CA VAL A 68 22.37 7.09 -3.76
C VAL A 68 23.50 6.35 -4.46
N CYS A 69 23.15 5.49 -5.40
CA CYS A 69 24.11 4.87 -6.30
C CYS A 69 24.30 5.77 -7.52
N TYR A 70 25.50 6.33 -7.69
CA TYR A 70 25.85 7.15 -8.84
C TYR A 70 26.72 6.37 -9.80
N GLN A 71 26.33 6.36 -11.09
CA GLN A 71 27.15 5.83 -12.16
C GLN A 71 27.96 6.97 -12.79
N GLY A 72 29.28 6.88 -12.73
CA GLY A 72 30.17 7.83 -13.40
C GLY A 72 30.28 7.59 -14.90
N ASP A 73 30.93 8.51 -15.60
CA ASP A 73 31.07 8.50 -17.06
C ASP A 73 31.78 7.24 -17.59
N GLU A 74 32.65 6.64 -16.79
CA GLU A 74 33.37 5.40 -17.11
C GLU A 74 32.52 4.13 -16.86
N GLY A 75 31.26 4.27 -16.44
CA GLY A 75 30.36 3.16 -16.14
C GLY A 75 30.54 2.54 -14.74
N ASN A 76 31.47 3.06 -13.95
CA ASN A 76 31.72 2.64 -12.56
C ASN A 76 30.64 3.19 -11.61
N TYR A 77 30.27 2.39 -10.61
CA TYR A 77 29.28 2.77 -9.60
C TYR A 77 29.94 3.20 -8.29
N GLN A 78 29.42 4.26 -7.69
CA GLN A 78 29.87 4.77 -6.39
C GLN A 78 28.67 5.10 -5.49
N THR A 79 28.85 4.88 -4.19
CA THR A 79 27.89 5.26 -3.17
C THR A 79 28.06 6.72 -2.79
N GLN A 80 26.97 7.48 -2.83
CA GLN A 80 26.85 8.83 -2.28
C GLN A 80 25.69 8.89 -1.29
N ALA A 81 25.54 10.01 -0.60
CA ALA A 81 24.37 10.28 0.23
C ALA A 81 23.76 11.63 -0.15
N SER A 82 22.45 11.64 -0.41
CA SER A 82 21.68 12.87 -0.63
C SER A 82 21.02 13.26 0.68
N SER A 83 21.28 14.48 1.16
CA SER A 83 20.74 14.99 2.44
C SER A 83 19.73 16.11 2.19
N LYS A 84 18.71 16.19 3.05
CA LYS A 84 17.76 17.30 3.04
C LYS A 84 18.50 18.63 3.29
N PRO A 85 18.24 19.70 2.50
CA PRO A 85 18.87 20.99 2.70
C PRO A 85 18.71 21.49 4.14
N GLY A 86 19.81 21.89 4.77
CA GLY A 86 19.82 22.43 6.13
C GLY A 86 19.68 21.41 7.27
N LYS A 87 19.65 20.10 6.99
CA LYS A 87 19.68 19.06 8.03
C LYS A 87 21.06 18.42 8.16
N THR A 88 21.48 18.13 9.39
CA THR A 88 22.64 17.26 9.66
C THR A 88 22.25 15.81 9.48
N ARG A 89 23.14 15.02 8.88
CA ARG A 89 22.92 13.59 8.65
C ARG A 89 22.90 12.82 9.97
N THR A 90 21.73 12.33 10.37
CA THR A 90 21.55 11.51 11.59
C THR A 90 20.99 10.14 11.26
N VAL A 91 19.99 10.08 10.38
CA VAL A 91 19.32 8.88 9.91
C VAL A 91 19.43 8.83 8.39
N THR A 92 20.12 7.82 7.88
CA THR A 92 20.29 7.60 6.44
C THR A 92 19.40 6.46 5.97
N GLY A 93 18.53 6.70 4.99
CA GLY A 93 17.76 5.66 4.32
C GLY A 93 18.59 4.84 3.32
N ALA A 94 18.23 3.57 3.12
CA ALA A 94 18.81 2.70 2.09
C ALA A 94 17.71 2.05 1.23
N SER A 95 18.05 1.70 -0.01
CA SER A 95 17.11 1.20 -1.02
C SER A 95 16.80 -0.30 -0.91
N PHE A 96 17.74 -1.09 -0.37
CA PHE A 96 17.56 -2.53 -0.21
C PHE A 96 18.43 -3.09 0.91
N VAL A 97 18.10 -4.28 1.39
CA VAL A 97 18.95 -5.09 2.27
C VAL A 97 19.18 -6.48 1.70
N VAL A 98 20.40 -6.99 1.83
CA VAL A 98 20.75 -8.37 1.53
C VAL A 98 21.36 -9.01 2.76
N PHE A 99 20.74 -10.07 3.26
CA PHE A 99 21.32 -10.97 4.24
C PHE A 99 22.03 -12.11 3.52
N ASN A 100 23.30 -12.33 3.85
CA ASN A 100 24.13 -13.35 3.22
C ASN A 100 24.70 -14.30 4.28
N GLY A 101 24.24 -15.55 4.28
CA GLY A 101 24.59 -16.62 5.21
C GLY A 101 25.97 -17.27 4.95
N ALA A 102 26.82 -16.68 4.12
CA ALA A 102 28.11 -17.24 3.72
C ALA A 102 29.29 -16.75 4.57
N LEU A 103 29.06 -16.23 5.79
CA LEU A 103 30.16 -15.81 6.65
C LEU A 103 30.92 -17.03 7.19
N LYS A 104 32.20 -17.14 6.83
CA LYS A 104 33.06 -18.24 7.28
C LYS A 104 33.46 -18.06 8.75
N ALA A 105 33.43 -19.14 9.53
CA ALA A 105 33.88 -19.15 10.92
C ALA A 105 35.34 -18.69 11.09
N SER A 106 36.19 -18.92 10.08
CA SER A 106 37.59 -18.47 10.06
C SER A 106 37.77 -16.96 9.83
N SER A 107 36.69 -16.21 9.59
CA SER A 107 36.78 -14.77 9.33
C SER A 107 37.13 -13.95 10.58
N GLY A 108 36.89 -14.47 11.78
CA GLY A 108 37.06 -13.74 13.04
C GLY A 108 35.95 -12.71 13.32
N PHE A 109 34.86 -12.73 12.55
CA PHE A 109 33.70 -11.86 12.73
C PHE A 109 32.49 -12.65 13.19
N ILE A 110 31.67 -12.02 14.03
CA ILE A 110 30.34 -12.52 14.43
C ILE A 110 29.36 -12.29 13.27
N ALA A 111 29.34 -11.06 12.76
CA ALA A 111 28.62 -10.64 11.56
C ALA A 111 29.31 -9.40 10.98
N LYS A 112 29.07 -9.12 9.69
CA LYS A 112 29.57 -7.91 9.02
C LYS A 112 28.41 -7.14 8.41
N SER A 113 28.32 -5.86 8.73
CA SER A 113 27.46 -4.91 8.04
C SER A 113 28.32 -4.10 7.07
N SER A 114 27.82 -3.85 5.86
CA SER A 114 28.52 -3.04 4.85
C SER A 114 27.54 -2.38 3.90
N ILE A 115 27.89 -1.22 3.37
CA ILE A 115 27.10 -0.53 2.36
C ILE A 115 27.55 -1.01 0.98
N VAL A 116 26.59 -1.35 0.11
CA VAL A 116 26.84 -1.76 -1.27
C VAL A 116 25.91 -0.96 -2.17
N GLU A 117 26.47 -0.11 -3.04
CA GLU A 117 25.70 0.80 -3.89
C GLU A 117 24.81 1.70 -3.00
N ASP A 118 23.49 1.59 -3.08
CA ASP A 118 22.52 2.30 -2.24
C ASP A 118 21.81 1.40 -1.21
N GLY A 119 22.33 0.18 -0.99
CA GLY A 119 21.77 -0.80 -0.08
C GLY A 119 22.69 -1.24 1.06
N LEU A 120 22.13 -2.04 1.96
CA LEU A 120 22.78 -2.64 3.12
C LEU A 120 23.06 -4.13 2.87
N MET A 121 24.30 -4.57 3.06
CA MET A 121 24.69 -5.98 3.00
C MET A 121 25.08 -6.44 4.40
N VAL A 122 24.39 -7.47 4.91
CA VAL A 122 24.61 -8.06 6.23
C VAL A 122 25.07 -9.50 6.05
N GLN A 123 26.36 -9.75 6.27
CA GLN A 123 26.94 -11.08 6.20
C GLN A 123 26.89 -11.74 7.58
N ILE A 124 26.26 -12.89 7.66
CA ILE A 124 26.03 -13.65 8.90
C ILE A 124 26.42 -15.12 8.74
N PRO A 125 26.73 -15.84 9.83
CA PRO A 125 26.94 -17.28 9.80
C PRO A 125 25.67 -18.03 9.37
N PRO A 126 25.80 -19.27 8.84
CA PRO A 126 24.65 -20.10 8.48
C PRO A 126 23.63 -20.27 9.62
N ASP A 127 24.09 -20.54 10.84
CA ASP A 127 23.22 -20.73 12.01
C ASP A 127 22.40 -19.47 12.34
N THR A 128 23.01 -18.28 12.19
CA THR A 128 22.32 -17.00 12.38
C THR A 128 21.33 -16.72 11.25
N MET A 129 21.62 -17.16 10.02
CA MET A 129 20.68 -17.08 8.89
C MET A 129 19.45 -17.96 9.15
N GLU A 130 19.63 -19.18 9.65
CA GLU A 130 18.52 -20.06 10.01
C GLU A 130 17.64 -19.43 11.10
N ALA A 131 18.26 -18.89 12.16
CA ALA A 131 17.55 -18.18 13.23
C ALA A 131 16.79 -16.94 12.72
N LEU A 132 17.40 -16.14 11.83
CA LEU A 132 16.74 -15.00 11.19
C LEU A 132 15.52 -15.43 10.37
N ARG A 133 15.63 -16.52 9.59
CA ARG A 133 14.51 -17.08 8.83
C ARG A 133 13.38 -17.56 9.75
N GLY A 134 13.72 -18.17 10.89
CA GLY A 134 12.77 -18.52 11.94
C GLY A 134 12.01 -17.30 12.45
N ALA A 135 12.74 -16.27 12.87
CA ALA A 135 12.16 -15.03 13.40
C ALA A 135 11.23 -14.32 12.39
N LEU A 136 11.65 -14.24 11.11
CA LEU A 136 10.82 -13.67 10.05
C LEU A 136 9.53 -14.47 9.80
N ARG A 137 9.55 -15.80 9.95
CA ARG A 137 8.36 -16.66 9.81
C ARG A 137 7.42 -16.57 11.00
N GLU A 138 7.96 -16.31 12.19
CA GLU A 138 7.20 -16.20 13.45
C GLU A 138 6.74 -14.77 13.75
N GLN A 139 7.08 -13.80 12.88
CA GLN A 139 6.80 -12.38 13.09
C GLN A 139 7.45 -11.83 14.38
N THR A 140 8.66 -12.28 14.69
CA THR A 140 9.41 -11.84 15.87
C THR A 140 10.59 -10.96 15.48
N ASP A 141 10.93 -10.03 16.37
CA ASP A 141 12.09 -9.15 16.22
C ASP A 141 13.39 -9.96 16.30
N PHE A 142 14.40 -9.53 15.55
CA PHE A 142 15.69 -10.20 15.50
C PHE A 142 16.84 -9.21 15.56
N HIS A 143 17.89 -9.55 16.32
CA HIS A 143 19.04 -8.68 16.54
C HIS A 143 20.33 -9.38 16.12
N ILE A 144 21.11 -8.72 15.26
CA ILE A 144 22.38 -9.20 14.73
C ILE A 144 23.49 -8.28 15.22
N PRO A 145 24.29 -8.71 16.22
CA PRO A 145 25.49 -7.97 16.60
C PRO A 145 26.57 -8.16 15.53
N CYS A 146 27.03 -7.06 14.93
CA CYS A 146 28.12 -7.03 13.97
C CYS A 146 29.44 -6.62 14.64
N GLY A 147 30.55 -7.08 14.04
CA GLY A 147 31.89 -6.82 14.51
C GLY A 147 32.70 -8.09 14.78
N ARG A 148 33.91 -7.88 15.30
CA ARG A 148 34.88 -8.95 15.56
C ARG A 148 34.51 -9.76 16.81
N SER A 149 34.83 -11.05 16.79
CA SER A 149 34.61 -11.95 17.92
C SER A 149 35.54 -11.68 19.11
N ASP A 150 36.66 -11.01 18.88
CA ASP A 150 37.67 -10.65 19.89
C ASP A 150 37.33 -9.40 20.71
N GLY A 151 36.23 -8.70 20.38
CA GLY A 151 35.76 -7.52 21.13
C GLY A 151 36.58 -6.24 20.91
N GLY A 152 37.49 -6.22 19.94
CA GLY A 152 38.42 -5.09 19.72
C GLY A 152 37.87 -3.88 18.94
N GLU A 153 36.65 -3.97 18.36
CA GLU A 153 36.05 -2.92 17.53
C GLU A 153 34.68 -2.46 18.03
N LEU A 154 34.29 -1.24 17.63
CA LEU A 154 32.93 -0.70 17.80
C LEU A 154 31.92 -1.71 17.23
N ARG A 155 31.05 -2.24 18.08
CA ARG A 155 29.98 -3.14 17.66
C ARG A 155 28.91 -2.32 16.96
N GLU A 156 28.78 -2.53 15.66
CA GLU A 156 27.58 -2.11 14.94
C GLU A 156 26.49 -3.14 15.20
N ASN A 157 25.24 -2.69 15.36
CA ASN A 157 24.11 -3.60 15.50
C ASN A 157 23.19 -3.48 14.29
N VAL A 158 22.58 -4.59 13.91
CA VAL A 158 21.49 -4.60 12.94
C VAL A 158 20.25 -5.18 13.61
N SER A 159 19.18 -4.41 13.68
CA SER A 159 17.89 -4.83 14.24
C SER A 159 16.86 -4.96 13.15
N VAL A 160 16.25 -6.14 13.04
CA VAL A 160 15.07 -6.40 12.22
C VAL A 160 13.87 -6.34 13.15
N ARG A 161 12.96 -5.37 12.93
CA ARG A 161 11.86 -5.08 13.85
C ARG A 161 10.51 -5.12 13.14
N TRP A 162 9.52 -5.69 13.79
CA TRP A 162 8.13 -5.67 13.37
C TRP A 162 7.41 -4.49 14.00
N VAL A 163 7.16 -3.45 13.21
CA VAL A 163 6.62 -2.18 13.68
C VAL A 163 5.18 -1.96 13.25
N ASP A 164 4.41 -1.28 14.10
CA ASP A 164 3.08 -0.79 13.75
C ASP A 164 3.20 0.52 12.97
N LEU A 165 3.52 0.40 11.67
CA LEU A 165 3.53 1.55 10.76
C LEU A 165 2.14 1.74 10.16
N SER A 166 1.52 2.87 10.48
CA SER A 166 0.34 3.33 9.75
C SER A 166 0.73 3.53 8.29
N PRO A 167 0.07 2.84 7.35
CA PRO A 167 0.39 3.06 5.96
C PRO A 167 0.00 4.48 5.57
N ALA A 168 0.91 5.22 4.95
CA ALA A 168 0.66 6.55 4.42
C ALA A 168 -0.09 6.44 3.08
N PHE A 169 -1.27 5.81 3.08
CA PHE A 169 -2.16 5.83 1.93
C PHE A 169 -2.86 7.18 1.85
N ASN A 170 -3.01 7.71 0.64
CA ASN A 170 -3.87 8.86 0.36
C ASN A 170 -3.64 10.09 1.25
N THR A 171 -2.39 10.32 1.68
CA THR A 171 -2.07 11.42 2.60
C THR A 171 -2.43 12.79 2.02
N GLY A 172 -3.20 13.57 2.77
CA GLY A 172 -3.67 14.90 2.38
C GLY A 172 -4.85 14.90 1.40
N ARG A 173 -5.45 13.74 1.11
CA ARG A 173 -6.69 13.65 0.34
C ARG A 173 -7.89 13.70 1.27
N THR A 174 -8.97 14.27 0.78
CA THR A 174 -10.26 14.35 1.49
C THR A 174 -11.35 13.77 0.61
N SER A 175 -12.38 13.20 1.23
CA SER A 175 -13.62 12.84 0.55
C SER A 175 -14.25 14.10 -0.03
N GLY A 176 -14.76 14.02 -1.26
CA GLY A 176 -15.55 15.12 -1.82
C GLY A 176 -17.03 15.03 -1.51
N VAL A 177 -17.49 13.98 -0.82
CA VAL A 177 -18.86 13.91 -0.29
C VAL A 177 -18.98 14.79 0.95
N ASP A 178 -18.12 14.56 1.95
CA ASP A 178 -18.24 15.17 3.28
C ASP A 178 -16.99 15.94 3.76
N GLY A 179 -15.90 15.92 2.98
CA GLY A 179 -14.64 16.57 3.36
C GLY A 179 -13.81 15.79 4.39
N SER A 180 -14.20 14.57 4.74
CA SER A 180 -13.46 13.73 5.70
C SER A 180 -12.07 13.36 5.18
N PRO A 181 -11.04 13.28 6.05
CA PRO A 181 -9.71 12.88 5.61
C PRO A 181 -9.70 11.42 5.14
N LEU A 182 -9.05 11.17 4.00
CA LEU A 182 -8.79 9.84 3.44
C LEU A 182 -7.39 9.32 3.82
N ASP A 183 -6.73 9.97 4.79
CA ASP A 183 -5.43 9.56 5.30
C ASP A 183 -5.46 8.13 5.84
N GLY A 184 -4.63 7.25 5.27
CA GLY A 184 -4.55 5.84 5.64
C GLY A 184 -5.68 4.96 5.09
N VAL A 185 -6.65 5.53 4.39
CA VAL A 185 -7.73 4.78 3.73
C VAL A 185 -7.17 4.10 2.48
N ARG A 186 -7.42 2.80 2.33
CA ARG A 186 -6.95 2.02 1.17
C ARG A 186 -7.78 2.37 -0.04
N SER A 187 -7.15 2.40 -1.21
CA SER A 187 -7.85 2.61 -2.48
C SER A 187 -7.36 1.67 -3.58
N VAL A 188 -8.25 1.39 -4.54
CA VAL A 188 -7.95 0.62 -5.76
C VAL A 188 -8.33 1.48 -6.95
N ARG A 189 -7.41 1.64 -7.90
CA ARG A 189 -7.70 2.32 -9.17
C ARG A 189 -8.56 1.43 -10.05
N VAL A 190 -9.63 1.99 -10.59
CA VAL A 190 -10.53 1.30 -11.50
C VAL A 190 -10.05 1.51 -12.93
N GLN A 191 -9.89 0.41 -13.66
CA GLN A 191 -9.75 0.45 -15.11
C GLN A 191 -11.10 0.08 -15.71
N GLN A 192 -11.74 1.04 -16.35
CA GLN A 192 -12.96 0.84 -17.14
C GLN A 192 -12.58 0.79 -18.63
N ASP A 193 -13.10 -0.22 -19.33
CA ASP A 193 -12.82 -0.43 -20.76
C ASP A 193 -13.52 0.61 -21.65
N THR A 194 -14.63 1.18 -21.17
CA THR A 194 -15.43 2.20 -21.85
C THR A 194 -15.79 3.29 -20.85
N ALA A 195 -15.71 4.56 -21.26
CA ALA A 195 -16.34 5.65 -20.51
C ALA A 195 -17.78 5.83 -20.99
N PHE A 196 -18.67 6.22 -20.08
CA PHE A 196 -19.98 6.68 -20.48
C PHE A 196 -19.86 8.09 -21.08
N GLU A 197 -20.33 8.27 -22.32
CA GLU A 197 -20.23 9.52 -23.06
C GLU A 197 -21.62 10.02 -23.48
N SER A 198 -21.89 11.30 -23.24
CA SER A 198 -23.07 12.01 -23.75
C SER A 198 -22.71 13.48 -24.00
N ASP A 199 -23.23 14.07 -25.08
CA ASP A 199 -23.03 15.47 -25.47
C ASP A 199 -21.56 15.97 -25.40
N GLY A 200 -20.61 15.18 -25.92
CA GLY A 200 -19.19 15.55 -25.95
C GLY A 200 -18.53 15.62 -24.58
N ARG A 201 -19.15 15.02 -23.56
CA ARG A 201 -18.63 14.86 -22.20
C ARG A 201 -18.62 13.38 -21.85
N SER A 202 -17.76 13.01 -20.91
CA SER A 202 -17.62 11.64 -20.42
C SER A 202 -17.51 11.62 -18.90
N ILE A 203 -18.13 10.63 -18.27
CA ILE A 203 -18.00 10.35 -16.84
C ILE A 203 -17.28 9.01 -16.67
N ARG A 204 -16.36 8.94 -15.71
CA ARG A 204 -15.58 7.73 -15.44
C ARG A 204 -15.28 7.57 -13.95
N CYS A 205 -15.48 6.37 -13.42
CA CYS A 205 -14.94 5.99 -12.12
C CYS A 205 -13.44 5.66 -12.22
N THR A 206 -12.61 6.34 -11.44
CA THR A 206 -11.14 6.20 -11.51
C THR A 206 -10.53 5.47 -10.32
N GLU A 207 -11.19 5.53 -9.17
CA GLU A 207 -10.65 5.01 -7.91
C GLU A 207 -11.78 4.71 -6.93
N VAL A 208 -11.60 3.66 -6.13
CA VAL A 208 -12.52 3.30 -5.05
C VAL A 208 -11.74 3.18 -3.76
N PHE A 209 -12.19 3.85 -2.71
CA PHE A 209 -11.65 3.79 -1.35
C PHE A 209 -12.45 2.81 -0.51
N TYR A 210 -11.77 2.15 0.41
CA TYR A 210 -12.36 1.12 1.24
C TYR A 210 -12.06 1.37 2.71
N ARG A 211 -13.12 1.46 3.51
CA ARG A 211 -13.05 1.58 4.97
C ARG A 211 -13.68 0.32 5.59
N PRO A 212 -12.89 -0.72 5.91
CA PRO A 212 -13.43 -1.89 6.59
C PRO A 212 -13.94 -1.51 7.98
N ARG A 213 -15.19 -1.87 8.31
CA ARG A 213 -15.75 -1.73 9.66
C ARG A 213 -15.38 -2.98 10.48
N GLY A 214 -14.10 -3.09 10.85
CA GLY A 214 -13.59 -4.23 11.62
C GLY A 214 -12.07 -4.31 11.68
N PRO A 215 -11.49 -5.23 12.48
CA PRO A 215 -10.04 -5.40 12.55
C PRO A 215 -9.47 -5.79 11.17
N ALA A 216 -8.45 -5.06 10.71
CA ALA A 216 -7.87 -5.09 9.36
C ALA A 216 -7.26 -6.43 8.88
N ARG A 217 -7.56 -7.55 9.54
CA ARG A 217 -7.12 -8.89 9.12
C ARG A 217 -7.96 -9.35 7.92
N GLY A 218 -7.33 -9.45 6.76
CA GLY A 218 -7.97 -10.00 5.55
C GLY A 218 -8.55 -8.97 4.59
N ALA A 219 -8.33 -7.67 4.81
CA ALA A 219 -8.80 -6.60 3.91
C ALA A 219 -8.41 -6.85 2.44
N ASP A 220 -7.20 -7.35 2.16
CA ASP A 220 -6.77 -7.66 0.79
C ASP A 220 -7.59 -8.76 0.10
N ALA A 221 -8.02 -9.77 0.86
CA ALA A 221 -8.88 -10.84 0.34
C ALA A 221 -10.31 -10.33 0.11
N ALA A 222 -10.82 -9.49 1.01
CA ALA A 222 -12.10 -8.82 0.85
C ALA A 222 -12.12 -7.89 -0.38
N LEU A 223 -11.07 -7.07 -0.56
CA LEU A 223 -10.92 -6.20 -1.74
C LEU A 223 -10.96 -6.98 -3.06
N SER A 224 -10.27 -8.12 -3.13
CA SER A 224 -10.28 -8.96 -4.34
C SER A 224 -11.66 -9.60 -4.59
N ALA A 225 -12.36 -10.03 -3.54
CA ALA A 225 -13.69 -10.64 -3.63
C ALA A 225 -14.76 -9.64 -4.10
N CYS A 226 -14.60 -8.36 -3.79
CA CYS A 226 -15.57 -7.31 -4.12
C CYS A 226 -15.35 -6.69 -5.52
N SER A 227 -14.36 -7.16 -6.28
CA SER A 227 -13.99 -6.56 -7.57
C SER A 227 -15.09 -6.59 -8.63
N ALA A 228 -15.96 -7.60 -8.63
CA ALA A 228 -17.11 -7.68 -9.54
C ALA A 228 -18.19 -6.65 -9.16
N PHE A 229 -18.57 -6.62 -7.88
CA PHE A 229 -19.53 -5.67 -7.32
C PHE A 229 -19.07 -4.21 -7.53
N GLN A 230 -17.79 -3.93 -7.27
CA GLN A 230 -17.17 -2.63 -7.51
C GLN A 230 -17.36 -2.15 -8.96
N LYS A 231 -17.17 -3.04 -9.95
CA LYS A 231 -17.31 -2.68 -11.36
C LYS A 231 -18.77 -2.40 -11.74
N GLU A 232 -19.71 -3.21 -11.24
CA GLU A 232 -21.13 -2.98 -11.48
C GLU A 232 -21.61 -1.68 -10.85
N MET A 233 -21.20 -1.41 -9.60
CA MET A 233 -21.48 -0.14 -8.91
C MET A 233 -20.91 1.06 -9.65
N ALA A 234 -19.65 0.97 -10.08
CA ALA A 234 -18.99 2.03 -10.83
C ALA A 234 -19.69 2.35 -12.17
N LEU A 235 -20.21 1.33 -12.87
CA LEU A 235 -20.96 1.52 -14.11
C LEU A 235 -22.37 2.07 -13.86
N ALA A 236 -23.06 1.60 -12.82
CA ALA A 236 -24.39 2.10 -12.48
C ALA A 236 -24.36 3.57 -12.00
N ALA A 237 -23.25 3.99 -11.42
CA ALA A 237 -22.99 5.37 -11.01
C ALA A 237 -22.81 6.37 -12.17
N GLU A 238 -22.52 5.88 -13.38
CA GLU A 238 -22.32 6.71 -14.58
C GLU A 238 -23.66 7.10 -15.21
N VAL A 239 -24.41 7.95 -14.51
CA VAL A 239 -25.73 8.42 -14.95
C VAL A 239 -25.59 9.57 -15.95
N GLU A 240 -26.37 9.52 -17.03
CA GLU A 240 -26.34 10.49 -18.13
C GLU A 240 -26.61 11.93 -17.69
N ASP A 241 -27.50 12.12 -16.72
CA ASP A 241 -27.94 13.43 -16.25
C ASP A 241 -26.82 14.22 -15.55
N PHE A 242 -25.76 13.55 -15.07
CA PHE A 242 -24.53 14.22 -14.62
C PHE A 242 -23.76 14.89 -15.75
N LEU A 243 -23.95 14.43 -16.99
CA LEU A 243 -23.38 15.05 -18.18
C LEU A 243 -24.26 16.17 -18.71
N SER A 244 -25.39 16.51 -18.07
CA SER A 244 -26.26 17.61 -18.52
C SER A 244 -25.62 18.99 -18.32
N GLU A 245 -26.00 19.99 -19.14
CA GLU A 245 -25.58 21.39 -18.91
C GLU A 245 -26.13 21.94 -17.58
N ASP A 246 -27.29 21.46 -17.12
CA ASP A 246 -27.90 21.86 -15.87
C ASP A 246 -27.09 21.40 -14.64
N PHE A 247 -26.49 20.20 -14.68
CA PHE A 247 -25.62 19.72 -13.60
C PHE A 247 -24.33 20.52 -13.52
N LEU A 248 -23.70 20.80 -14.68
CA LEU A 248 -22.40 21.45 -14.72
C LEU A 248 -22.46 22.99 -14.59
N SER A 249 -23.63 23.59 -14.75
CA SER A 249 -23.83 25.04 -14.61
C SER A 249 -24.13 25.48 -13.17
N GLU A 250 -24.52 24.55 -12.30
CA GLU A 250 -24.55 24.82 -10.87
C GLU A 250 -23.10 24.89 -10.35
N ASP A 251 -22.77 25.84 -9.46
CA ASP A 251 -21.43 26.18 -8.94
C ASP A 251 -20.69 25.03 -8.18
N PHE A 252 -20.95 23.76 -8.48
CA PHE A 252 -20.47 22.57 -7.77
C PHE A 252 -19.16 22.00 -8.31
N LEU A 253 -18.67 22.41 -9.47
CA LEU A 253 -17.50 21.77 -10.10
C LEU A 253 -16.16 22.39 -9.72
N SER A 254 -15.54 21.86 -8.69
CA SER A 254 -14.13 21.48 -8.85
C SER A 254 -14.08 20.13 -9.57
N VAL A 255 -13.12 19.94 -10.46
CA VAL A 255 -12.96 18.84 -11.44
C VAL A 255 -12.79 17.43 -10.81
N GLU A 256 -13.41 17.11 -9.68
CA GLU A 256 -13.36 15.81 -8.99
C GLU A 256 -14.76 15.54 -8.40
N ASP A 257 -15.47 14.48 -8.81
CA ASP A 257 -16.85 14.18 -8.39
C ASP A 257 -16.94 12.84 -7.60
N PHE A 258 -17.86 12.70 -6.63
CA PHE A 258 -17.77 11.62 -5.62
C PHE A 258 -19.11 10.91 -5.30
N LEU A 259 -19.07 9.59 -5.09
CA LEU A 259 -20.13 8.77 -4.49
C LEU A 259 -19.58 7.97 -3.30
N SER A 260 -20.22 8.00 -2.14
CA SER A 260 -19.89 7.13 -1.00
C SER A 260 -21.05 6.21 -0.68
N VAL A 261 -20.88 4.91 -0.85
CA VAL A 261 -21.84 3.88 -0.45
C VAL A 261 -21.42 3.36 0.93
N GLU A 262 -22.29 3.50 1.94
CA GLU A 262 -22.06 2.97 3.28
C GLU A 262 -22.75 1.60 3.42
N ASP A 263 -21.99 0.50 3.33
CA ASP A 263 -22.55 -0.83 3.62
C ASP A 263 -22.62 -1.06 5.14
N PHE A 264 -23.83 -1.22 5.67
CA PHE A 264 -24.07 -1.72 7.03
C PHE A 264 -24.16 -3.25 7.03
N LEU A 265 -23.06 -3.93 7.38
CA LEU A 265 -23.07 -5.36 7.73
C LEU A 265 -22.32 -5.61 9.05
N SER A 266 -22.85 -5.10 10.17
CA SER A 266 -22.24 -5.32 11.48
C SER A 266 -22.07 -6.82 11.78
N GLU A 267 -20.84 -7.23 12.13
CA GLU A 267 -20.42 -8.60 12.46
C GLU A 267 -21.01 -9.19 13.77
N ASP A 268 -22.11 -8.66 14.30
CA ASP A 268 -22.69 -9.11 15.58
C ASP A 268 -24.06 -9.81 15.47
N PHE A 269 -24.47 -10.28 14.28
CA PHE A 269 -25.73 -11.03 14.15
C PHE A 269 -25.64 -12.19 13.13
N LEU A 270 -24.73 -13.14 13.37
CA LEU A 270 -24.89 -14.50 12.86
C LEU A 270 -25.58 -15.36 13.92
N SER A 271 -26.91 -15.31 13.97
CA SER A 271 -27.72 -16.34 14.61
C SER A 271 -28.94 -16.66 13.75
N GLU A 272 -29.15 -17.95 13.46
CA GLU A 272 -30.12 -18.57 12.55
C GLU A 272 -31.63 -18.32 12.84
N ASP A 273 -32.03 -17.22 13.48
CA ASP A 273 -33.41 -17.01 13.94
C ASP A 273 -34.08 -15.66 13.55
N PHE A 274 -33.50 -14.84 12.67
CA PHE A 274 -34.11 -13.55 12.28
C PHE A 274 -34.19 -13.35 10.75
N LEU A 275 -35.11 -14.08 10.11
CA LEU A 275 -35.70 -13.67 8.84
C LEU A 275 -36.95 -12.82 9.15
N SER A 276 -36.77 -11.52 9.31
CA SER A 276 -37.89 -10.56 9.33
C SER A 276 -37.56 -9.38 8.42
N GLU A 277 -38.54 -8.98 7.62
CA GLU A 277 -38.54 -8.08 6.46
C GLU A 277 -38.03 -6.63 6.68
N ASP A 278 -37.21 -6.34 7.70
CA ASP A 278 -36.85 -4.99 8.14
C ASP A 278 -35.32 -4.71 8.29
N PHE A 279 -34.40 -5.51 7.72
CA PHE A 279 -32.94 -5.39 7.99
C PHE A 279 -32.01 -5.15 6.77
N LEU A 280 -32.49 -4.61 5.65
CA LEU A 280 -31.65 -4.27 4.48
C LEU A 280 -31.73 -2.77 4.15
N SER A 281 -31.48 -1.89 5.11
CA SER A 281 -31.24 -0.47 4.79
C SER A 281 -29.80 -0.31 4.31
N VAL A 282 -29.59 -0.41 2.99
CA VAL A 282 -28.34 0.06 2.37
C VAL A 282 -28.48 1.56 2.17
N GLU A 283 -27.58 2.32 2.79
CA GLU A 283 -27.56 3.78 2.71
C GLU A 283 -26.38 4.20 1.83
N TYR A 284 -26.62 5.10 0.88
CA TYR A 284 -25.56 5.71 0.09
C TYR A 284 -25.71 7.23 0.12
N GLN A 285 -24.58 7.91 -0.04
CA GLN A 285 -24.48 9.36 -0.13
C GLN A 285 -23.72 9.73 -1.40
N ALA A 286 -24.06 10.87 -1.97
CA ALA A 286 -23.41 11.41 -3.16
C ALA A 286 -23.11 12.89 -2.95
N GLY A 287 -21.95 13.35 -3.40
CA GLY A 287 -21.56 14.74 -3.22
C GLY A 287 -20.36 15.17 -4.06
N SER A 288 -20.15 16.48 -4.12
CA SER A 288 -18.98 17.09 -4.74
C SER A 288 -18.55 18.34 -3.95
N GLY A 289 -17.24 18.56 -3.83
CA GLY A 289 -16.68 19.71 -3.09
C GLY A 289 -17.08 19.78 -1.60
N GLY A 290 -17.38 18.64 -0.96
CA GLY A 290 -17.84 18.57 0.43
C GLY A 290 -19.31 18.98 0.61
N ARG A 291 -20.11 18.91 -0.45
CA ARG A 291 -21.56 19.18 -0.44
C ARG A 291 -22.31 18.02 -1.07
N LEU A 292 -23.45 17.66 -0.48
CA LEU A 292 -24.32 16.63 -1.03
C LEU A 292 -24.95 17.06 -2.36
N LEU A 293 -25.19 16.10 -3.25
CA LEU A 293 -25.87 16.34 -4.52
C LEU A 293 -27.35 16.74 -4.30
N PRO A 294 -27.91 17.58 -5.18
CA PRO A 294 -29.34 17.88 -5.18
C PRO A 294 -30.22 16.62 -5.33
N GLN A 295 -31.38 16.62 -4.66
CA GLN A 295 -32.30 15.47 -4.63
C GLN A 295 -32.74 14.98 -6.02
N ARG A 296 -32.79 15.85 -7.04
CA ARG A 296 -33.18 15.44 -8.39
C ARG A 296 -32.25 14.36 -8.96
N TYR A 297 -30.96 14.49 -8.71
CA TYR A 297 -29.93 13.53 -9.15
C TYR A 297 -29.88 12.29 -8.26
N MET A 298 -30.19 12.45 -6.96
CA MET A 298 -30.34 11.30 -6.06
C MET A 298 -31.43 10.34 -6.52
N ASN A 299 -32.55 10.85 -7.06
CA ASN A 299 -33.62 9.97 -7.54
C ASN A 299 -33.22 9.13 -8.75
N GLU A 300 -32.30 9.62 -9.57
CA GLU A 300 -31.78 8.87 -10.72
C GLU A 300 -30.72 7.86 -10.31
N LEU A 301 -29.85 8.26 -9.38
CA LEU A 301 -28.95 7.34 -8.70
C LEU A 301 -29.73 6.22 -8.00
N ASP A 302 -30.86 6.51 -7.36
CA ASP A 302 -31.73 5.48 -6.76
C ASP A 302 -32.16 4.46 -7.82
N GLY A 303 -32.59 4.92 -8.99
CA GLY A 303 -33.01 4.07 -10.09
C GLY A 303 -31.89 3.17 -10.63
N ALA A 304 -30.63 3.62 -10.57
CA ALA A 304 -29.48 2.91 -11.10
C ALA A 304 -28.76 2.02 -10.06
N LEU A 305 -28.56 2.52 -8.84
CA LEU A 305 -27.75 1.87 -7.79
C LEU A 305 -28.53 0.85 -6.98
N ILE A 306 -29.79 1.13 -6.61
CA ILE A 306 -30.63 0.21 -5.79
C ILE A 306 -30.72 -1.18 -6.45
N PRO A 307 -30.94 -1.32 -7.77
CA PRO A 307 -30.95 -2.62 -8.41
C PRO A 307 -29.62 -3.37 -8.36
N VAL A 308 -28.48 -2.69 -8.29
CA VAL A 308 -27.15 -3.33 -8.20
C VAL A 308 -26.85 -3.73 -6.76
N ILE A 309 -27.20 -2.88 -5.81
CA ILE A 309 -27.03 -3.12 -4.37
C ILE A 309 -27.88 -4.33 -3.92
N HIS A 310 -29.14 -4.40 -4.36
CA HIS A 310 -30.06 -5.47 -3.96
C HIS A 310 -30.14 -6.61 -4.99
N GLY A 311 -29.63 -6.40 -6.20
CA GLY A 311 -29.62 -7.40 -7.26
C GLY A 311 -28.53 -8.43 -6.98
N GLY A 312 -28.93 -9.67 -6.68
CA GLY A 312 -28.01 -10.79 -6.37
C GLY A 312 -27.16 -11.31 -7.54
N GLY A 313 -26.73 -10.45 -8.47
CA GLY A 313 -25.91 -10.78 -9.64
C GLY A 313 -24.41 -10.89 -9.31
N ALA A 314 -23.87 -9.94 -8.56
CA ALA A 314 -22.50 -9.96 -8.04
C ALA A 314 -22.53 -10.14 -6.51
N SER A 315 -21.58 -10.91 -5.97
CA SER A 315 -21.52 -11.16 -4.53
C SER A 315 -21.23 -9.86 -3.78
N VAL A 316 -22.27 -9.28 -3.16
CA VAL A 316 -22.15 -8.22 -2.14
C VAL A 316 -21.05 -8.63 -1.14
N PRO A 317 -20.19 -7.69 -0.71
CA PRO A 317 -19.14 -7.98 0.26
C PRO A 317 -19.71 -8.75 1.46
N GLN A 318 -19.14 -9.90 1.81
CA GLN A 318 -19.55 -10.64 3.02
C GLN A 318 -19.03 -10.01 4.31
N THR A 319 -18.29 -8.90 4.20
CA THR A 319 -17.67 -8.16 5.30
C THR A 319 -18.19 -6.73 5.27
N ALA A 320 -18.62 -6.17 6.40
CA ALA A 320 -18.96 -4.74 6.43
C ALA A 320 -17.79 -3.87 6.04
N MET A 321 -18.03 -3.03 5.04
CA MET A 321 -17.03 -2.15 4.49
C MET A 321 -17.71 -0.95 3.83
N ASP A 322 -17.32 0.26 4.21
CA ASP A 322 -17.76 1.45 3.48
C ASP A 322 -16.90 1.59 2.22
N MET A 323 -17.55 1.88 1.09
CA MET A 323 -16.91 2.07 -0.21
C MET A 323 -17.17 3.48 -0.74
N GLU A 324 -16.11 4.17 -1.13
CA GLU A 324 -16.23 5.51 -1.72
C GLU A 324 -15.65 5.51 -3.13
N PHE A 325 -16.49 5.73 -4.13
CA PHE A 325 -16.18 5.78 -5.55
C PHE A 325 -15.87 7.22 -5.98
N LEU A 326 -14.75 7.38 -6.67
CA LEU A 326 -14.29 8.65 -7.21
C LEU A 326 -14.55 8.69 -8.72
N LEU A 327 -15.47 9.56 -9.14
CA LEU A 327 -15.85 9.77 -10.52
C LEU A 327 -15.27 11.09 -11.05
N TYR A 328 -14.96 11.12 -12.33
CA TYR A 328 -14.47 12.32 -13.00
C TYR A 328 -15.31 12.57 -14.24
N ILE A 329 -15.83 13.79 -14.36
CA ILE A 329 -16.44 14.30 -15.58
C ILE A 329 -15.38 15.04 -16.39
N THR A 330 -15.23 14.67 -17.65
CA THR A 330 -14.27 15.28 -18.57
C THR A 330 -14.92 15.59 -19.91
N HIS A 331 -14.36 16.53 -20.67
CA HIS A 331 -14.76 16.70 -22.07
C HIS A 331 -14.17 15.57 -22.92
N ALA A 332 -15.00 14.97 -23.76
CA ALA A 332 -14.54 14.02 -24.77
C ALA A 332 -13.65 14.75 -25.78
N ILE A 333 -12.50 14.17 -26.12
CA ILE A 333 -11.51 14.72 -27.05
C ILE A 333 -11.87 14.34 -28.48
#